data_AF-A0A6G3X2H4-F1
#
_entry.id   AF-A0A6G3X2H4-F1
#
_cell.length_a   1.000
_cell.length_b   1.000
_cell.length_c   1.000
_cell.angle_alpha   90.00
_cell.angle_beta   90.00
_cell.angle_gamma   90.00
#
_symmetry.space_group_name_H-M   'P 1'
#
loop_
_entity.id
_entity.type
_entity.pdbx_description
1 polymer ?
#
loop_
_entity_poly.entity_id
_entity_poly.type
_entity_poly.pdbx_seq_one_letter_code
_entity_poly.pdbx_strand_id
1 'polypeptide(L)'
;MDKLGSDDPHRIGAYRLLGRLGEGGMGQVFLARSDRGRTVALKLVRRELAEQPEFRARFRQEVRAAHRVGGAWTAPVLDSDTEAPVPWVATGYVAGPSLQRIVSGRPGAPVTDSGAYGPLPLRSVRFLGSGLAHALQHIHGAGLIHRDLKPSNVLMTIDGPRV
;
A
#
# COMPACT_ATOMS: atom_id res chain seq x y z
N MET A 1 -1.95 -12.28 5.62
CA MET A 1 -1.19 -12.51 4.39
C MET A 1 -1.56 -13.90 3.97
N ASP A 2 -2.09 -14.01 2.76
CA ASP A 2 -2.62 -15.27 2.26
C ASP A 2 -1.59 -15.93 1.36
N LYS A 3 -1.69 -17.26 1.23
CA LYS A 3 -0.85 -18.01 0.30
C LYS A 3 -1.15 -17.55 -1.14
N LEU A 4 -0.16 -17.69 -2.02
CA LEU A 4 -0.40 -17.53 -3.45
C LEU A 4 -1.38 -18.61 -3.93
N GLY A 5 -2.31 -18.22 -4.80
CA GLY A 5 -3.18 -19.13 -5.54
C GLY A 5 -2.45 -19.81 -6.69
N SER A 6 -3.07 -20.83 -7.28
CA SER A 6 -2.52 -21.55 -8.44
C SER A 6 -2.27 -20.64 -9.65
N ASP A 7 -3.11 -19.61 -9.80
CA ASP A 7 -3.10 -18.72 -10.96
C ASP A 7 -2.22 -17.48 -10.73
N ASP A 8 -1.61 -17.37 -9.55
CA ASP A 8 -0.71 -16.27 -9.25
C ASP A 8 0.65 -16.48 -9.93
N PRO A 9 1.20 -15.42 -10.54
CA PRO A 9 2.55 -15.49 -11.09
C PRO A 9 3.57 -15.70 -9.97
N HIS A 10 4.53 -16.60 -10.17
CA HIS A 10 5.61 -16.81 -9.20
C HIS A 10 6.60 -15.63 -9.16
N ARG A 11 6.71 -14.88 -10.26
CA ARG A 11 7.60 -13.72 -10.43
C ARG A 11 6.95 -12.64 -11.28
N ILE A 12 7.26 -11.38 -10.96
CA ILE A 12 6.96 -10.20 -11.77
C ILE A 12 8.22 -9.32 -11.79
N GLY A 13 8.72 -9.01 -12.99
CA GLY A 13 10.03 -8.37 -13.13
C GLY A 13 11.14 -9.13 -12.39
N ALA A 14 11.92 -8.41 -11.59
CA ALA A 14 12.98 -8.98 -10.74
C ALA A 14 12.48 -9.47 -9.35
N TYR A 15 11.17 -9.54 -9.14
CA TYR A 15 10.57 -9.82 -7.83
C TYR A 15 9.90 -11.19 -7.79
N ARG A 16 10.29 -12.02 -6.83
CA ARG A 16 9.58 -13.27 -6.49
C ARG A 16 8.41 -12.96 -5.57
N LEU A 17 7.22 -13.41 -5.94
CA LEU A 17 6.03 -13.25 -5.08
C LEU A 17 6.11 -14.25 -3.92
N LEU A 18 5.71 -13.81 -2.74
CA LEU A 18 5.74 -14.57 -1.49
C LEU A 18 4.32 -14.87 -0.96
N GLY A 19 3.33 -14.06 -1.33
CA GLY A 19 1.93 -14.23 -0.95
C GLY A 19 1.14 -12.95 -1.15
N ARG A 20 -0.16 -13.02 -0.89
CA ARG A 20 -1.10 -11.91 -1.11
C ARG A 20 -1.23 -11.04 0.14
N LEU A 21 -1.13 -9.72 -0.07
CA LEU A 21 -1.38 -8.71 0.96
C LEU A 21 -2.82 -8.20 0.92
N GLY A 22 -3.43 -8.17 -0.26
CA GLY A 22 -4.84 -7.81 -0.43
C GLY A 22 -5.25 -7.65 -1.88
N GLU A 23 -6.54 -7.40 -2.08
CA GLU A 23 -7.15 -7.16 -3.38
C GLU A 23 -8.04 -5.92 -3.30
N GLY A 24 -8.03 -5.10 -4.34
CA GLY A 24 -8.87 -3.92 -4.47
C GLY A 24 -9.40 -3.74 -5.88
N GLY A 25 -10.19 -2.68 -6.09
CA GLY A 25 -10.82 -2.41 -7.39
C GLY A 25 -9.83 -2.24 -8.53
N MET A 26 -8.61 -1.78 -8.25
CA MET A 26 -7.56 -1.56 -9.26
C MET A 26 -6.70 -2.79 -9.55
N GLY A 27 -6.70 -3.81 -8.69
CA GLY A 27 -5.62 -4.79 -8.73
C GLY A 27 -5.47 -5.65 -7.49
N GLN A 28 -4.44 -6.46 -7.54
CA GLN A 28 -3.98 -7.29 -6.43
C GLN A 28 -2.64 -6.77 -5.92
N VAL A 29 -2.42 -6.87 -4.61
CA VAL A 29 -1.19 -6.45 -3.96
C VAL A 29 -0.53 -7.68 -3.34
N PHE A 30 0.73 -7.89 -3.67
CA PHE A 30 1.52 -9.03 -3.25
C PHE A 30 2.70 -8.59 -2.39
N LEU A 31 3.06 -9.42 -1.43
CA LEU A 31 4.38 -9.35 -0.82
C LEU A 31 5.35 -9.98 -1.80
N ALA A 32 6.39 -9.25 -2.19
CA ALA A 32 7.42 -9.78 -3.07
C ALA A 32 8.81 -9.47 -2.55
N ARG A 33 9.81 -10.19 -3.06
CA ARG A 33 11.21 -10.01 -2.68
C ARG A 33 12.08 -9.94 -3.91
N SER A 34 12.96 -8.93 -3.96
CA SER A 34 13.97 -8.84 -5.00
C SER A 34 15.07 -9.88 -4.80
N ASP A 35 15.87 -10.13 -5.83
CA ASP A 35 17.02 -11.04 -5.74
C ASP A 35 18.06 -10.60 -4.69
N ARG A 36 18.10 -9.30 -4.35
CA ARG A 36 18.95 -8.74 -3.28
C ARG A 36 18.31 -8.79 -1.88
N GLY A 37 17.18 -9.48 -1.73
CA GLY A 37 16.52 -9.70 -0.44
C GLY A 37 15.57 -8.58 0.02
N ARG A 38 15.45 -7.48 -0.72
CA ARG A 38 14.54 -6.36 -0.37
C ARG A 38 13.08 -6.76 -0.55
N THR A 39 12.28 -6.57 0.49
CA THR A 39 10.85 -6.85 0.49
C THR A 39 10.05 -5.65 -0.03
N VAL A 40 9.08 -5.89 -0.90
CA VAL A 40 8.24 -4.85 -1.54
C VAL A 40 6.76 -5.24 -1.49
N ALA A 41 5.89 -4.23 -1.54
CA ALA A 41 4.49 -4.41 -1.89
C ALA A 41 4.34 -4.19 -3.40
N LEU A 42 3.99 -5.25 -4.13
CA LEU A 42 3.89 -5.24 -5.58
C LEU A 42 2.40 -5.23 -5.98
N LYS A 43 1.95 -4.14 -6.59
CA LYS A 43 0.58 -3.98 -7.06
C LYS A 43 0.52 -4.29 -8.55
N LEU A 44 -0.22 -5.34 -8.91
CA LEU A 44 -0.56 -5.64 -10.31
C LEU A 44 -1.92 -5.04 -10.64
N VAL A 45 -2.00 -4.37 -11.78
CA VAL A 45 -3.27 -3.86 -12.33
C VAL A 45 -4.09 -5.02 -12.89
N ARG A 46 -5.40 -5.02 -12.64
CA ARG A 46 -6.31 -6.02 -13.26
C ARG A 46 -6.26 -5.92 -14.78
N ARG A 47 -6.29 -7.06 -15.48
CA ARG A 47 -6.12 -7.11 -16.94
C ARG A 47 -7.15 -6.25 -17.67
N GLU A 48 -8.39 -6.25 -17.20
CA GLU A 48 -9.51 -5.51 -17.80
C GLU A 48 -9.31 -3.98 -17.72
N LEU A 49 -8.63 -3.50 -16.68
CA LEU A 49 -8.24 -2.10 -16.55
C LEU A 49 -6.98 -1.81 -17.37
N ALA A 50 -6.05 -2.76 -17.44
CA ALA A 50 -4.83 -2.63 -18.21
C ALA A 50 -5.06 -2.57 -19.72
N GLU A 51 -6.16 -3.12 -20.22
CA GLU A 51 -6.54 -3.05 -21.64
C GLU A 51 -7.14 -1.69 -22.04
N GLN A 52 -7.49 -0.84 -21.07
CA GLN A 52 -8.03 0.50 -21.32
C GLN A 52 -6.88 1.51 -21.50
N PRO A 53 -6.70 2.12 -22.69
CA PRO A 53 -5.58 3.03 -22.96
C PRO A 53 -5.54 4.24 -22.01
N GLU A 54 -6.71 4.79 -21.69
CA GLU A 54 -6.87 5.92 -20.75
C GLU A 54 -6.43 5.55 -19.33
N PHE A 55 -6.74 4.33 -18.89
CA PHE A 55 -6.29 3.82 -17.59
C PHE A 55 -4.78 3.66 -17.57
N ARG A 56 -4.17 3.07 -18.62
CA ARG A 56 -2.70 2.93 -18.72
C ARG A 56 -2.01 4.29 -18.67
N ALA A 57 -2.52 5.26 -19.42
CA ALA A 57 -1.98 6.62 -19.43
C ALA A 57 -2.04 7.27 -18.02
N ARG A 58 -3.20 7.14 -17.34
CA ARG A 58 -3.38 7.64 -15.97
C ARG A 58 -2.46 6.92 -14.98
N PHE A 59 -2.38 5.60 -15.05
CA PHE A 59 -1.51 4.79 -14.18
C PHE A 59 -0.04 5.19 -14.36
N ARG A 60 0.42 5.38 -15.60
CA ARG A 60 1.77 5.85 -15.90
C ARG A 60 2.04 7.23 -15.31
N GLN A 61 1.09 8.16 -15.41
CA GLN A 61 1.20 9.49 -14.81
C GLN A 61 1.24 9.42 -13.28
N GLU A 62 0.38 8.60 -12.68
CA GLU A 62 0.32 8.40 -11.22
C GLU A 62 1.62 7.82 -10.67
N VAL A 63 2.17 6.78 -11.31
CA VAL A 63 3.46 6.18 -10.93
C VAL A 63 4.60 7.22 -11.04
N ARG A 64 4.66 7.99 -12.13
CA ARG A 64 5.65 9.07 -12.29
C ARG A 64 5.53 10.14 -11.20
N ALA A 65 4.32 10.53 -10.85
CA ALA A 65 4.11 11.52 -9.80
C ALA A 65 4.45 10.92 -8.41
N ALA A 66 4.15 9.65 -8.17
CA ALA A 66 4.43 8.96 -6.92
C ALA A 66 5.93 8.79 -6.66
N HIS A 67 6.77 8.67 -7.70
CA HIS A 67 8.22 8.73 -7.56
C HIS A 67 8.73 10.05 -6.95
N ARG A 68 7.97 11.14 -7.08
CA ARG A 68 8.31 12.45 -6.49
C ARG A 68 7.88 12.56 -5.03
N VAL A 69 6.94 11.73 -4.59
CA VAL A 69 6.50 11.67 -3.19
C VAL A 69 7.47 10.78 -2.44
N GLY A 70 8.46 11.39 -1.78
CA GLY A 70 9.45 10.67 -0.99
C GLY A 70 8.84 9.81 0.13
N GLY A 71 9.66 8.92 0.71
CA GLY A 71 9.21 7.90 1.66
C GLY A 71 8.91 8.38 3.08
N ALA A 72 8.55 9.65 3.30
CA ALA A 72 8.27 10.20 4.65
C ALA A 72 6.83 9.93 5.13
N TRP A 73 5.89 9.79 4.20
CA TRP A 73 4.47 9.59 4.51
C TRP A 73 3.82 8.46 3.70
N THR A 74 4.44 8.09 2.59
CA THR A 74 4.03 7.00 1.73
C THR A 74 5.11 5.93 1.65
N ALA A 75 4.74 4.75 1.17
CA ALA A 75 5.74 3.78 0.72
C ALA A 75 6.40 4.30 -0.58
N PRO A 76 7.74 4.45 -0.63
CA PRO A 76 8.39 4.96 -1.81
C PRO A 76 8.23 4.00 -2.98
N VAL A 77 8.00 4.52 -4.18
CA VAL A 77 8.04 3.71 -5.40
C VAL A 77 9.49 3.32 -5.68
N LEU A 78 9.74 2.01 -5.76
CA LEU A 78 11.08 1.44 -5.93
C LEU A 78 11.33 0.97 -7.36
N ASP A 79 10.28 0.51 -8.04
CA ASP A 79 10.33 0.00 -9.41
C ASP A 79 8.92 -0.06 -9.99
N SER A 80 8.80 -0.09 -11.31
CA SER A 80 7.52 -0.21 -12.01
C SER A 80 7.73 -0.58 -13.47
N ASP A 81 6.79 -1.32 -14.05
CA ASP A 81 6.64 -1.42 -15.49
C ASP A 81 5.18 -1.13 -15.85
N THR A 82 4.95 0.06 -16.39
CA THR A 82 3.61 0.49 -16.82
C THR A 82 3.27 -0.01 -18.21
N GLU A 83 4.27 -0.53 -18.95
CA GLU A 83 4.11 -0.99 -20.32
C GLU A 83 3.96 -2.50 -20.47
N ALA A 84 4.30 -3.26 -19.43
CA ALA A 84 4.06 -4.69 -19.35
C ALA A 84 2.63 -5.10 -19.77
N PRO A 85 2.44 -6.35 -20.23
CA PRO A 85 1.10 -6.89 -20.51
C PRO A 85 0.16 -6.77 -19.30
N VAL A 86 0.71 -6.95 -18.09
CA VAL A 86 0.03 -6.64 -16.82
C VAL A 86 0.85 -5.55 -16.13
N PRO A 87 0.45 -4.27 -16.22
CA PRO A 87 1.16 -3.17 -15.58
C PRO A 87 1.28 -3.36 -14.08
N TRP A 88 2.42 -2.97 -13.52
CA TRP A 88 2.68 -3.13 -12.09
C TRP A 88 3.57 -2.03 -11.53
N VAL A 89 3.48 -1.86 -10.22
CA VAL A 89 4.32 -0.95 -9.43
C VAL A 89 4.76 -1.65 -8.14
N ALA A 90 6.03 -1.50 -7.78
CA ALA A 90 6.61 -1.99 -6.55
C ALA A 90 6.93 -0.82 -5.62
N THR A 91 6.35 -0.84 -4.42
CA THR A 91 6.65 0.13 -3.37
C THR A 91 7.36 -0.54 -2.20
N GLY A 92 8.01 0.26 -1.34
CA GLY A 92 8.58 -0.25 -0.10
C GLY A 92 7.53 -1.00 0.73
N TYR A 93 7.84 -2.21 1.19
CA TYR A 93 6.93 -2.92 2.08
C TYR A 93 6.95 -2.28 3.47
N VAL A 94 5.77 -1.86 3.95
CA VAL A 94 5.60 -1.31 5.29
C VAL A 94 5.12 -2.42 6.21
N ALA A 95 6.00 -2.82 7.13
CA ALA A 95 5.68 -3.81 8.16
C ALA A 95 4.92 -3.12 9.30
N GLY A 96 3.59 -3.07 9.20
CA GLY A 96 2.72 -2.52 10.22
C GLY A 96 1.27 -2.96 10.04
N PRO A 97 0.47 -3.04 11.12
CA PRO A 97 -0.95 -3.31 10.99
C PRO A 97 -1.65 -2.11 10.33
N SER A 98 -2.75 -2.38 9.63
CA SER A 98 -3.64 -1.30 9.19
C SER A 98 -4.38 -0.69 10.37
N LEU A 99 -4.74 0.59 10.26
CA LEU A 99 -5.57 1.28 11.24
C LEU A 99 -6.89 0.53 11.44
N GLN A 100 -7.48 -0.01 10.37
CA GLN A 100 -8.68 -0.86 10.44
C GLN A 100 -8.50 -2.00 11.45
N ARG A 101 -7.36 -2.70 11.40
CA ARG A 101 -7.06 -3.82 12.29
C ARG A 101 -6.81 -3.37 13.72
N ILE A 102 -6.19 -2.21 13.91
CA ILE A 102 -6.01 -1.64 15.26
C ILE A 102 -7.36 -1.32 15.89
N VAL A 103 -8.26 -0.66 15.16
CA VAL A 103 -9.53 -0.19 15.71
C VAL A 103 -10.61 -1.26 15.80
N SER A 104 -10.41 -2.44 15.19
CA SER A 104 -11.38 -3.54 15.22
C SER A 104 -11.41 -4.33 16.53
N GLY A 105 -10.50 -4.04 17.47
CA GLY A 105 -10.45 -4.71 18.77
C GLY A 105 -11.57 -4.29 19.72
N ARG A 106 -11.67 -4.95 20.87
CA ARG A 106 -12.54 -4.54 21.97
C ARG A 106 -11.75 -3.73 23.00
N PRO A 107 -12.28 -2.61 23.53
CA PRO A 107 -11.63 -1.87 24.62
C PRO A 107 -11.30 -2.79 25.80
N GLY A 108 -10.06 -2.70 26.30
CA GLY A 108 -9.61 -3.46 27.48
C GLY A 108 -9.32 -4.94 27.24
N ALA A 109 -9.48 -5.45 26.01
CA ALA A 109 -9.01 -6.78 25.67
C ALA A 109 -7.47 -6.82 25.66
N PRO A 110 -6.84 -7.94 26.08
CA PRO A 110 -5.41 -8.11 25.92
C PRO A 110 -5.02 -7.91 24.45
N VAL A 111 -3.94 -7.18 24.23
CA VAL A 111 -3.33 -7.08 22.91
C VAL A 111 -2.81 -8.47 22.57
N THR A 112 -3.52 -9.19 21.71
CA THR A 112 -3.05 -10.47 21.19
C THR A 112 -2.08 -10.22 20.03
N ASP A 113 -1.45 -11.28 19.53
CA ASP A 113 -0.67 -11.25 18.27
C ASP A 113 -1.47 -10.68 17.07
N SER A 114 -2.79 -10.58 17.23
CA SER A 114 -3.65 -9.89 16.27
C SER A 114 -3.39 -8.38 16.19
N GLY A 115 -2.79 -7.70 17.16
CA GLY A 115 -2.54 -6.26 17.12
C GLY A 115 -3.81 -5.38 17.12
N ALA A 116 -4.96 -5.95 17.50
CA ALA A 116 -6.22 -5.23 17.64
C ALA A 116 -6.34 -4.63 19.06
N TYR A 117 -6.79 -3.38 19.16
CA TYR A 117 -6.91 -2.61 20.41
C TYR A 117 -8.34 -2.10 20.67
N GLY A 118 -9.06 -1.70 19.62
CA GLY A 118 -10.36 -1.03 19.72
C GLY A 118 -10.27 0.49 19.56
N PRO A 119 -11.30 1.26 19.98
CA PRO A 119 -11.34 2.71 19.87
C PRO A 119 -10.08 3.36 20.45
N LEU A 120 -9.46 4.26 19.68
CA LEU A 120 -8.25 4.94 20.10
C LEU A 120 -8.55 6.07 21.10
N PRO A 121 -7.69 6.29 22.10
CA PRO A 121 -7.78 7.47 22.96
C PRO A 121 -7.75 8.77 22.14
N LEU A 122 -8.43 9.81 22.62
CA LEU A 122 -8.52 11.11 21.93
C LEU A 122 -7.16 11.66 21.50
N ARG A 123 -6.14 11.55 22.37
CA ARG A 123 -4.77 12.00 22.04
C ARG A 123 -4.22 11.30 20.79
N SER A 124 -4.43 9.99 20.67
CA SER A 124 -3.93 9.18 19.56
C SER A 124 -4.66 9.52 18.27
N VAL A 125 -5.97 9.79 18.35
CA VAL A 125 -6.76 10.27 17.20
C VAL A 125 -6.26 11.63 16.72
N ARG A 126 -5.89 12.55 17.61
CA ARG A 126 -5.32 13.85 17.23
C ARG A 126 -3.96 13.72 16.52
N PHE A 127 -3.06 12.89 17.06
CA PHE A 127 -1.77 12.60 16.40
C PHE A 127 -1.96 11.95 15.02
N LEU A 128 -2.86 10.97 14.93
CA LEU A 128 -3.21 10.32 13.68
C LEU A 128 -3.76 11.32 12.66
N GLY A 129 -4.72 12.17 13.07
CA GLY A 129 -5.30 13.20 12.21
C GLY A 129 -4.25 14.19 11.68
N SER A 130 -3.34 14.63 12.54
CA SER A 130 -2.22 15.51 12.14
C SER A 130 -1.28 14.81 11.15
N GLY A 131 -0.88 13.57 11.42
CA GLY A 131 -0.03 12.79 10.51
C GLY A 131 -0.68 12.55 9.15
N LEU A 132 -1.97 12.19 9.12
CA LEU A 132 -2.73 12.01 7.88
C LEU A 132 -2.89 13.32 7.11
N ALA A 133 -3.12 14.44 7.80
CA ALA A 133 -3.18 15.75 7.15
C ALA A 133 -1.85 16.13 6.49
N HIS A 134 -0.72 15.90 7.17
CA HIS A 134 0.61 16.11 6.59
C HIS A 134 0.85 15.19 5.39
N ALA A 135 0.51 13.91 5.50
CA ALA A 135 0.63 12.96 4.39
C ALA A 135 -0.14 13.41 3.15
N LEU A 136 -1.41 13.82 3.33
CA LEU A 136 -2.24 14.31 2.23
C LEU A 136 -1.72 15.60 1.62
N GLN A 137 -1.22 16.54 2.43
CA GLN A 137 -0.58 17.76 1.93
C GLN A 137 0.61 17.44 1.02
N HIS A 138 1.46 16.46 1.39
CA HIS A 138 2.59 16.05 0.56
C HIS A 138 2.14 15.37 -0.75
N ILE A 139 1.14 14.50 -0.68
CA ILE A 139 0.56 13.84 -1.86
C ILE A 139 -0.03 14.89 -2.82
N HIS A 140 -0.83 15.82 -2.30
CA HIS A 140 -1.44 16.88 -3.09
C HIS A 140 -0.39 17.83 -3.66
N GLY A 141 0.67 18.15 -2.90
CA GLY A 141 1.81 18.94 -3.38
C GLY A 141 2.54 18.33 -4.56
N ALA A 142 2.49 17.00 -4.72
CA ALA A 142 3.04 16.29 -5.88
C ALA A 142 2.06 16.15 -7.06
N GLY A 143 0.87 16.76 -6.97
CA GLY A 143 -0.19 16.70 -7.98
C GLY A 143 -0.97 15.39 -7.98
N LEU A 144 -0.90 14.61 -6.90
CA LEU A 144 -1.64 13.37 -6.73
C LEU A 144 -2.88 13.57 -5.86
N ILE A 145 -3.87 12.71 -6.05
CA ILE A 145 -5.02 12.57 -5.15
C ILE A 145 -5.02 11.12 -4.69
N HIS A 146 -5.08 10.86 -3.38
CA HIS A 146 -5.00 9.50 -2.85
C HIS A 146 -6.17 8.60 -3.33
N ARG A 147 -7.38 9.18 -3.43
CA ARG A 147 -8.64 8.56 -3.93
C ARG A 147 -9.21 7.37 -3.15
N ASP A 148 -8.40 6.64 -2.39
CA ASP A 148 -8.86 5.49 -1.59
C ASP A 148 -8.43 5.62 -0.12
N LEU A 149 -8.55 6.82 0.46
CA LEU A 149 -8.17 7.01 1.86
C LEU A 149 -9.22 6.38 2.78
N LYS A 150 -8.83 5.31 3.46
CA LYS A 150 -9.67 4.55 4.41
C LYS A 150 -8.79 3.85 5.44
N PRO A 151 -9.33 3.42 6.60
CA PRO A 151 -8.53 2.78 7.65
C PRO A 151 -7.73 1.54 7.20
N SER A 152 -8.16 0.79 6.18
CA SER A 152 -7.40 -0.35 5.64
C SER A 152 -6.11 0.06 4.94
N ASN A 153 -6.07 1.28 4.40
CA ASN A 153 -4.95 1.83 3.63
C ASN A 153 -4.06 2.75 4.47
N VAL A 154 -4.36 2.89 5.77
CA VAL A 154 -3.47 3.58 6.71
C VAL A 154 -2.67 2.53 7.46
N LEU A 155 -1.37 2.42 7.19
CA LEU A 155 -0.48 1.49 7.88
C LEU A 155 0.21 2.19 9.05
N MET A 156 0.20 1.55 10.21
CA MET A 156 0.74 2.14 11.43
C MET A 156 2.17 1.65 11.64
N THR A 157 3.11 2.58 11.61
CA THR A 157 4.55 2.32 11.84
C THR A 157 5.01 2.97 13.13
N ILE A 158 6.22 2.63 13.58
CA ILE A 158 6.85 3.26 14.75
C ILE A 158 7.03 4.77 14.56
N ASP A 159 7.21 5.22 13.31
CA ASP A 159 7.44 6.63 12.96
C ASP A 159 6.12 7.39 12.70
N GLY A 160 4.98 6.70 12.76
CA GLY A 160 3.65 7.28 12.51
C GLY A 160 2.86 6.59 11.38
N PRO A 161 1.71 7.17 11.00
CA PRO A 161 0.86 6.60 9.95
C PRO A 161 1.49 6.77 8.57
N ARG A 162 1.33 5.75 7.73
CA ARG A 162 1.68 5.73 6.31
C ARG A 162 0.42 5.52 5.50
N VAL A 163 0.33 6.17 4.34
CA VAL A 163 -0.76 6.03 3.37
C VAL A 163 -0.23 5.56 2.02
#